data_AF-A0A4Q7ZGH9-F1
#
_entry.id   AF-A0A4Q7ZGH9-F1
#
_cell.length_a   1.000
_cell.length_b   1.000
_cell.length_c   1.000
_cell.angle_alpha   90.00
_cell.angle_beta   90.00
_cell.angle_gamma   90.00
#
_symmetry.space_group_name_H-M   'P 1'
#
loop_
_entity.id
_entity.type
_entity.pdbx_description
1 polymer ?
#
loop_
_entity_poly.entity_id
_entity_poly.type
_entity_poly.pdbx_seq_one_letter_code
_entity_poly.pdbx_strand_id
1 'polypeptide(L)'
;MLALVTAQLRTGATGVTRAARAMLKVEYGLLALATLWTVLHGFFPALRDEAWLSILDAFWPLSMVGMFVIGLKIAFAGRWRGAARVWPMVAESWAVATIPVMAIFGFPVADWFGVAHLLAGYVTLGLILALRPALTSR
;
A
#
# COMPACT_ATOMS: atom_id res chain seq x y z
N MET A 1 -2.45 5.99 0.40
CA MET A 1 -1.26 5.17 0.72
C MET A 1 -0.24 5.92 1.58
N LEU A 2 0.31 7.07 1.16
CA LEU A 2 1.32 7.82 1.95
C LEU A 2 0.85 8.17 3.38
N ALA A 3 -0.38 8.65 3.54
CA ALA A 3 -0.96 8.96 4.84
C ALA A 3 -1.02 7.74 5.78
N LEU A 4 -1.24 6.54 5.23
CA LEU A 4 -1.27 5.31 6.01
C LEU A 4 0.13 4.95 6.52
N VAL A 5 1.17 5.03 5.68
CA VAL A 5 2.56 4.80 6.11
C VAL A 5 2.96 5.81 7.19
N THR A 6 2.52 7.07 7.07
CA THR A 6 2.71 8.09 8.12
C THR A 6 1.98 7.71 9.42
N ALA A 7 0.74 7.23 9.35
CA ALA A 7 -0.02 6.77 10.52
C ALA A 7 0.66 5.56 11.19
N GLN A 8 1.16 4.61 10.40
CA GLN A 8 1.91 3.45 10.89
C GLN A 8 3.21 3.86 11.59
N LEU A 9 3.94 4.85 11.06
CA LEU A 9 5.12 5.43 11.69
C LEU A 9 4.80 6.10 13.02
N ARG A 10 3.75 6.93 13.06
CA ARG A 10 3.35 7.69 14.27
C ARG A 10 2.85 6.78 15.40
N THR A 11 2.10 5.74 15.06
CA THR A 11 1.54 4.78 16.05
C THR A 11 2.53 3.66 16.39
N GLY A 12 3.58 3.49 15.59
CA GLY A 12 4.52 2.38 15.69
C GLY A 12 3.87 1.03 15.37
N ALA A 13 2.95 1.00 14.39
CA ALA A 13 2.11 -0.16 14.06
C ALA A 13 2.89 -1.46 13.82
N THR A 14 4.08 -1.35 13.23
CA THR A 14 4.97 -2.48 12.89
C THR A 14 6.03 -2.75 13.97
N GLY A 15 5.99 -2.06 15.11
CA GLY A 15 6.97 -2.15 16.18
C GLY A 15 7.81 -0.88 16.36
N VAL A 16 8.67 -0.88 17.40
CA VAL A 16 9.47 0.29 17.80
C VAL A 16 10.95 0.18 17.46
N THR A 17 11.40 -0.99 16.97
CA THR A 17 12.80 -1.24 16.66
C THR A 17 13.29 -0.36 15.51
N ARG A 18 14.61 -0.15 15.44
CA ARG A 18 15.23 0.61 14.32
C ARG A 18 14.88 -0.01 12.97
N ALA A 19 14.89 -1.35 12.88
CA ALA A 19 14.50 -2.07 11.67
C ALA A 19 13.04 -1.84 11.27
N ALA A 20 12.09 -1.83 12.22
CA ALA A 20 10.68 -1.55 11.91
C ALA A 20 10.47 -0.13 11.37
N ARG A 21 11.18 0.85 11.94
CA ARG A 21 11.14 2.24 11.46
C ARG A 21 11.82 2.41 10.11
N ALA A 22 12.97 1.74 9.89
CA ALA A 22 13.68 1.79 8.62
C ALA A 22 12.84 1.21 7.48
N MET A 23 12.19 0.07 7.71
CA MET A 23 11.28 -0.55 6.75
C MET A 23 10.17 0.41 6.29
N LEU A 24 9.50 1.10 7.23
CA LEU A 24 8.46 2.08 6.89
C LEU A 24 9.03 3.31 6.15
N LYS A 25 10.26 3.73 6.44
CA LYS A 25 10.92 4.84 5.72
C LYS A 25 11.33 4.46 4.30
N VAL A 26 11.86 3.25 4.13
CA VAL A 26 12.18 2.70 2.80
C VAL A 26 10.91 2.63 1.97
N GLU A 27 9.82 2.09 2.54
CA GLU A 27 8.52 2.03 1.87
C GLU A 27 8.02 3.43 1.48
N TYR A 28 8.15 4.41 2.37
CA TYR A 28 7.77 5.78 2.06
C TYR A 28 8.52 6.33 0.83
N GLY A 29 9.81 6.02 0.70
CA GLY A 29 10.62 6.39 -0.47
C GLY A 29 10.18 5.68 -1.75
N LEU A 30 9.99 4.36 -1.69
CA LEU A 30 9.51 3.56 -2.82
C LEU A 30 8.14 4.05 -3.31
N LEU A 31 7.21 4.27 -2.38
CA LEU A 31 5.87 4.74 -2.68
C LEU A 31 5.86 6.17 -3.22
N ALA A 32 6.76 7.04 -2.75
CA ALA A 32 6.91 8.39 -3.30
C ALA A 32 7.40 8.36 -4.75
N LEU A 33 8.38 7.51 -5.07
CA LEU A 33 8.86 7.31 -6.45
C LEU A 33 7.77 6.71 -7.34
N ALA A 34 7.03 5.71 -6.86
CA ALA A 34 5.91 5.13 -7.58
C ALA A 34 4.76 6.14 -7.80
N THR A 35 4.49 7.00 -6.82
CA THR A 35 3.50 8.09 -6.95
C THR A 35 3.97 9.11 -7.99
N LEU A 36 5.24 9.48 -7.97
CA LEU A 36 5.83 10.39 -8.96
C LEU A 36 5.72 9.80 -10.37
N TRP A 37 6.07 8.52 -10.54
CA TRP A 37 5.87 7.81 -11.80
C TRP A 37 4.42 7.87 -12.28
N THR A 38 3.46 7.54 -11.41
CA THR A 38 2.02 7.54 -11.73
C THR A 38 1.56 8.91 -12.21
N VAL A 39 2.01 9.99 -11.55
CA VAL A 39 1.70 11.37 -11.94
C VAL A 39 2.32 11.70 -13.30
N LEU A 40 3.60 11.40 -13.49
CA LEU A 40 4.30 11.71 -14.75
C LEU A 40 3.68 10.96 -15.92
N HIS A 41 3.45 9.65 -15.78
CA HIS A 41 2.87 8.80 -16.80
C HIS A 41 1.42 9.18 -17.14
N GLY A 42 0.64 9.56 -16.11
CA GLY A 42 -0.76 9.94 -16.25
C GLY A 42 -0.96 11.31 -16.91
N PHE A 43 -0.18 12.32 -16.52
CA PHE A 43 -0.39 13.70 -16.95
C PHE A 43 0.49 14.15 -18.13
N PHE A 44 1.59 13.46 -18.41
CA PHE A 44 2.54 13.85 -19.45
C PHE A 44 2.76 12.72 -20.46
N PRO A 45 1.87 12.58 -21.47
CA PRO A 45 1.99 11.55 -22.49
C PRO A 45 3.33 11.56 -23.23
N ALA A 46 3.93 12.75 -23.40
CA ALA A 46 5.23 12.91 -24.06
C ALA A 46 6.41 12.25 -23.33
N LEU A 47 6.27 11.95 -22.04
CA LEU A 47 7.32 11.32 -21.23
C LEU A 47 7.21 9.78 -21.21
N ARG A 48 6.16 9.20 -21.80
CA ARG A 48 5.86 7.76 -21.64
C ARG A 48 6.91 6.83 -22.24
N ASP A 49 7.55 7.26 -23.32
CA ASP A 49 8.56 6.48 -24.04
C ASP A 49 9.99 6.69 -23.50
N GLU A 50 10.14 7.53 -22.46
CA GLU A 50 11.43 7.83 -21.86
C GLU A 50 11.94 6.66 -21.01
N ALA A 51 13.16 6.20 -21.28
CA ALA A 51 13.74 5.01 -20.64
C ALA A 51 13.85 5.13 -19.10
N TRP A 52 14.09 6.34 -18.58
CA TRP A 52 14.14 6.57 -17.13
C TRP A 52 12.77 6.43 -16.46
N LEU A 53 11.68 6.66 -17.21
CA LEU A 53 10.32 6.47 -16.71
C LEU A 53 10.01 4.97 -16.58
N SER A 54 10.52 4.12 -17.47
CA SER A 54 10.42 2.65 -17.33
C SER A 54 11.16 2.13 -16.09
N ILE A 55 12.29 2.74 -15.71
CA ILE A 55 12.99 2.39 -14.46
C ILE A 55 12.13 2.72 -13.24
N LEU A 56 11.45 3.87 -13.28
CA LEU A 56 10.56 4.31 -12.22
C LEU A 56 9.32 3.41 -12.09
N ASP A 57 8.87 2.77 -13.16
CA ASP A 57 7.74 1.82 -13.16
C ASP A 57 7.99 0.64 -12.21
N ALA A 58 9.23 0.14 -12.15
CA ALA A 58 9.61 -0.98 -11.29
C ALA A 58 9.41 -0.72 -9.78
N PHE A 59 9.37 0.54 -9.35
CA PHE A 59 9.14 0.89 -7.93
C PHE A 59 7.71 0.62 -7.50
N TRP A 60 6.76 0.59 -8.43
CA TRP A 60 5.36 0.34 -8.14
C TRP A 60 5.09 -1.10 -7.64
N PRO A 61 5.43 -2.16 -8.39
CA PRO A 61 5.26 -3.53 -7.90
C PRO A 61 6.13 -3.82 -6.68
N LEU A 62 7.31 -3.21 -6.58
CA LEU A 62 8.18 -3.34 -5.41
C LEU A 62 7.53 -2.76 -4.15
N SER A 63 6.94 -1.57 -4.25
CA SER A 63 6.19 -0.94 -3.15
C SER A 63 4.96 -1.77 -2.78
N MET A 64 4.21 -2.31 -3.74
CA MET A 64 3.06 -3.18 -3.45
C MET A 64 3.44 -4.40 -2.60
N VAL A 65 4.57 -5.04 -2.92
CA VAL A 65 5.09 -6.16 -2.11
C VAL A 65 5.51 -5.68 -0.72
N GLY A 66 6.23 -4.56 -0.63
CA GLY A 66 6.70 -4.00 0.64
C GLY A 66 5.54 -3.62 1.56
N MET A 67 4.51 -2.96 1.03
CA MET A 67 3.29 -2.63 1.74
C MET A 67 2.54 -3.89 2.20
N PHE A 68 2.43 -4.95 1.38
CA PHE A 68 1.81 -6.20 1.80
C PHE A 68 2.54 -6.84 3.00
N VAL A 69 3.87 -6.87 2.95
CA VAL A 69 4.72 -7.34 4.07
C VAL A 69 4.51 -6.49 5.32
N ILE A 70 4.37 -5.16 5.18
CA ILE A 70 4.01 -4.25 6.28
C ILE A 70 2.64 -4.62 6.86
N GLY A 71 1.65 -4.88 6.02
CA GLY A 71 0.31 -5.30 6.44
C GLY A 71 0.32 -6.57 7.28
N LEU A 72 1.03 -7.60 6.80
CA LEU A 72 1.28 -8.84 7.55
C LEU A 72 1.94 -8.54 8.90
N LYS A 73 2.99 -7.72 8.90
CA LYS A 73 3.71 -7.36 10.12
C LYS A 73 2.82 -6.64 11.13
N ILE A 74 1.92 -5.76 10.71
CA ILE A 74 0.95 -5.11 11.60
C ILE A 74 0.02 -6.16 12.22
N ALA A 75 -0.45 -7.12 11.42
CA ALA A 75 -1.30 -8.21 11.89
C ALA A 75 -0.58 -9.07 12.95
N PHE A 76 0.72 -9.31 12.82
CA PHE A 76 1.47 -10.11 13.80
C PHE A 76 2.01 -9.29 14.99
N ALA A 77 2.37 -8.03 14.80
CA ALA A 77 2.95 -7.19 15.85
C ALA A 77 1.96 -6.90 17.01
N GLY A 78 0.65 -7.06 16.78
CA GLY A 78 -0.38 -6.94 17.81
C GLY A 78 -0.53 -5.54 18.41
N ARG A 79 0.07 -4.53 17.77
CA ARG A 79 0.07 -3.14 18.26
C ARG A 79 -1.19 -2.39 17.89
N TRP A 80 -1.78 -2.72 16.76
CA TRP A 80 -3.14 -2.32 16.40
C TRP A 80 -4.11 -3.41 16.83
N ARG A 81 -5.34 -3.03 17.18
CA ARG A 81 -6.35 -3.93 17.77
C ARG A 81 -7.58 -4.05 16.86
N GLY A 82 -8.35 -5.14 17.03
CA GLY A 82 -9.60 -5.37 16.31
C GLY A 82 -9.44 -5.31 14.78
N ALA A 83 -10.39 -4.68 14.09
CA ALA A 83 -10.37 -4.54 12.64
C ALA A 83 -9.12 -3.82 12.13
N ALA A 84 -8.61 -2.80 12.86
CA ALA A 84 -7.40 -2.08 12.48
C ALA A 84 -6.18 -3.02 12.39
N ARG A 85 -6.15 -4.12 13.15
CA ARG A 85 -5.04 -5.08 13.13
C ARG A 85 -4.89 -5.81 11.79
N VAL A 86 -6.02 -6.20 11.20
CA VAL A 86 -6.05 -7.13 10.04
C VAL A 86 -6.31 -6.41 8.73
N TRP A 87 -7.04 -5.29 8.78
CA TRP A 87 -7.48 -4.60 7.58
C TRP A 87 -6.36 -3.99 6.73
N PRO A 88 -5.22 -3.52 7.29
CA PRO A 88 -4.06 -3.16 6.48
C PRO A 88 -3.62 -4.30 5.57
N MET A 89 -3.54 -5.54 6.07
CA MET A 89 -3.16 -6.67 5.23
C MET A 89 -4.09 -6.86 4.01
N VAL A 90 -5.40 -6.60 4.18
CA VAL A 90 -6.39 -6.68 3.08
C VAL A 90 -6.23 -5.50 2.12
N ALA A 91 -6.07 -4.28 2.64
CA ALA A 91 -5.87 -3.10 1.81
C ALA A 91 -4.58 -3.19 0.97
N GLU A 92 -3.53 -3.76 1.56
CA GLU A 92 -2.22 -3.95 0.91
C GLU A 92 -2.12 -5.25 0.10
N SER A 93 -3.16 -6.09 0.04
CA SER A 93 -3.12 -7.35 -0.72
C SER A 93 -3.44 -7.18 -2.21
N TRP A 94 -3.34 -5.96 -2.75
CA TRP A 94 -3.71 -5.68 -4.14
C TRP A 94 -3.00 -6.60 -5.13
N ALA A 95 -1.68 -6.75 -5.05
CA ALA A 95 -0.94 -7.59 -5.98
C ALA A 95 -1.32 -9.08 -5.83
N VAL A 96 -1.45 -9.53 -4.58
CA VAL A 96 -1.82 -10.90 -4.24
C VAL A 96 -3.24 -11.24 -4.70
N ALA A 97 -4.15 -10.27 -4.72
CA ALA A 97 -5.53 -10.47 -5.16
C ALA A 97 -5.71 -10.26 -6.67
N THR A 98 -5.11 -9.20 -7.23
CA THR A 98 -5.35 -8.75 -8.61
C THR A 98 -4.56 -9.56 -9.63
N ILE A 99 -3.33 -9.99 -9.31
CA ILE A 99 -2.53 -10.80 -10.25
C ILE A 99 -3.20 -12.15 -10.55
N PRO A 100 -3.71 -12.92 -9.55
CA PRO A 100 -4.47 -14.13 -9.86
C PRO A 100 -5.75 -13.85 -10.66
N VAL A 101 -6.47 -12.77 -10.36
CA VAL A 101 -7.66 -12.39 -11.14
C VAL A 101 -7.28 -12.09 -12.60
N MET A 102 -6.17 -11.39 -12.82
CA MET A 102 -5.62 -11.14 -14.16
C MET A 102 -5.25 -12.43 -14.88
N ALA A 103 -4.63 -13.38 -14.18
CA ALA A 103 -4.24 -14.67 -14.77
C ALA A 103 -5.44 -15.55 -15.13
N ILE A 104 -6.54 -15.48 -14.38
CA ILE A 104 -7.72 -16.35 -14.56
C ILE A 104 -8.76 -15.72 -15.48
N PHE A 105 -9.02 -14.42 -15.35
CA PHE A 105 -10.12 -13.70 -16.00
C PHE A 105 -9.66 -12.65 -17.02
N GLY A 106 -8.35 -12.40 -17.13
CA GLY A 106 -7.76 -11.44 -18.06
C GLY A 106 -7.78 -9.99 -17.57
N PHE A 107 -7.09 -9.12 -18.32
CA PHE A 107 -6.90 -7.70 -17.99
C PHE A 107 -8.20 -6.92 -17.75
N PRO A 108 -9.25 -7.01 -18.61
CA PRO A 108 -10.43 -6.17 -18.43
C PRO A 108 -11.14 -6.38 -17.08
N VAL A 109 -11.19 -7.63 -16.60
CA VAL A 109 -11.80 -7.96 -15.30
C VAL A 109 -10.85 -7.55 -14.17
N ALA A 110 -9.55 -7.78 -14.33
CA ALA A 110 -8.55 -7.43 -13.32
C ALA A 110 -8.44 -5.92 -13.08
N ASP A 111 -8.60 -5.08 -14.11
CA ASP A 111 -8.56 -3.62 -13.97
C ASP A 111 -9.68 -3.13 -13.05
N TRP A 112 -10.92 -3.54 -13.32
CA TRP A 112 -12.06 -3.19 -12.48
C TRP A 112 -11.95 -3.79 -11.08
N PHE A 113 -11.51 -5.05 -10.97
CA PHE A 113 -11.27 -5.69 -9.69
C PHE A 113 -10.21 -4.95 -8.88
N GLY A 114 -9.09 -4.58 -9.49
CA GLY A 114 -8.00 -3.88 -8.85
C GLY A 114 -8.43 -2.51 -8.31
N VAL A 115 -9.19 -1.75 -9.10
CA VAL A 115 -9.78 -0.48 -8.67
C VAL A 115 -10.73 -0.68 -7.49
N ALA A 116 -11.64 -1.65 -7.59
CA ALA A 116 -12.59 -1.96 -6.53
C ALA A 116 -11.88 -2.40 -5.24
N HIS A 117 -10.84 -3.24 -5.35
CA HIS A 117 -10.04 -3.72 -4.22
C HIS A 117 -9.32 -2.58 -3.50
N LEU A 118 -8.69 -1.67 -4.25
CA LEU A 118 -8.02 -0.50 -3.66
C LEU A 118 -9.03 0.43 -2.98
N LEU A 119 -10.14 0.76 -3.64
CA LEU A 119 -11.16 1.62 -3.07
C LEU A 119 -11.76 1.01 -1.81
N ALA A 120 -12.25 -0.23 -1.89
CA ALA A 120 -12.85 -0.91 -0.74
C ALA A 120 -11.84 -1.08 0.41
N GLY A 121 -10.60 -1.49 0.09
CA GLY A 121 -9.53 -1.67 1.04
C GLY A 121 -9.19 -0.39 1.80
N TYR A 122 -8.78 0.67 1.09
CA TYR A 122 -8.30 1.90 1.72
C TYR A 122 -9.43 2.79 2.28
N VAL A 123 -10.61 2.84 1.64
CA VAL A 123 -11.74 3.60 2.19
C VAL A 123 -12.19 2.97 3.51
N THR A 124 -12.38 1.65 3.53
CA THR A 124 -12.76 0.95 4.77
C THR A 124 -11.68 1.09 5.83
N LEU A 125 -10.39 1.03 5.46
CA LEU A 125 -9.29 1.28 6.40
C LEU A 125 -9.35 2.70 6.97
N GLY A 126 -9.53 3.70 6.11
CA GLY A 126 -9.67 5.10 6.50
C GLY A 126 -10.84 5.31 7.46
N LEU A 127 -12.00 4.69 7.18
CA LEU A 127 -13.17 4.72 8.05
C LEU A 127 -12.89 4.05 9.40
N ILE A 128 -12.24 2.88 9.43
CA ILE A 128 -11.84 2.22 10.68
C ILE A 128 -10.97 3.14 11.53
N LEU A 129 -9.95 3.76 10.91
CA LEU A 129 -9.01 4.64 11.61
C LEU A 129 -9.66 5.95 12.09
N ALA A 130 -10.57 6.52 11.29
CA ALA A 130 -11.26 7.77 11.61
C ALA A 130 -12.33 7.58 12.70
N LEU A 131 -13.12 6.51 12.61
CA LEU A 131 -14.24 6.26 13.52
C LEU A 131 -13.81 5.56 14.81
N ARG A 132 -12.68 4.84 14.78
CA ARG A 132 -12.19 4.05 15.93
C ARG A 132 -10.69 4.29 16.18
N PRO A 133 -10.24 5.54 16.40
CA PRO A 133 -8.83 5.86 16.59
C PRO A 133 -8.20 5.10 17.78
N ALA A 134 -9.01 4.78 18.80
CA ALA A 134 -8.60 4.00 19.97
C ALA A 134 -8.05 2.58 19.65
N LEU A 135 -8.31 2.06 18.45
CA LEU A 135 -7.73 0.78 18.01
C LEU A 135 -6.23 0.88 17.66
N THR A 136 -5.70 2.10 17.58
CA THR A 136 -4.30 2.39 17.24
C THR A 136 -3.54 3.14 18.34
N SER A 137 -4.24 3.60 19.38
CA SER A 137 -3.63 4.17 20.58
C SER A 137 -3.06 3.06 21.47
N ARG A 138 -1.93 3.35 22.12
CA ARG A 138 -1.31 2.45 23.11
C ARG A 138 -2.08 2.44 24.41
#